data_AF-A0A528TGR8-F1
#
_entry.id   AF-A0A528TGR8-F1
#
_cell.length_a   1.000
_cell.length_b   1.000
_cell.length_c   1.000
_cell.angle_alpha   90.00
_cell.angle_beta   90.00
_cell.angle_gamma   90.00
#
_symmetry.space_group_name_H-M   'P 1'
#
loop_
_entity.id
_entity.type
_entity.pdbx_description
1 polymer ?
#
loop_
_entity_poly.entity_id
_entity_poly.type
_entity_poly.pdbx_seq_one_letter_code
_entity_poly.pdbx_strand_id
1 'polypeptide(L)'
;SVMQSAIAAIEHQYLYPEDDNLSLRAAASDAYGFSKDQVIAGNGSSELLGLIYRAFLAPGDRVAMLSPGFSFNRKLAMLQGAEFLEIASSEAHPLPIEKLL
;
A
#
# COMPACT_ATOMS: atom_id res chain seq x y z
N SER A 1 -6.75 17.42 -19.74
CA SER A 1 -6.45 17.40 -18.29
C SER A 1 -6.91 16.07 -17.69
N VAL A 2 -6.50 15.72 -16.46
CA VAL A 2 -6.94 14.47 -15.79
C VAL A 2 -8.47 14.33 -15.79
N MET A 3 -9.18 15.42 -15.49
CA MET A 3 -10.65 15.45 -15.51
C MET A 3 -11.24 15.11 -16.89
N GLN A 4 -10.68 15.66 -17.97
CA GLN A 4 -11.16 15.36 -19.32
C GLN A 4 -10.92 13.90 -19.71
N SER A 5 -9.75 13.34 -19.37
CA SER A 5 -9.45 11.93 -19.60
C SER A 5 -10.38 11.00 -18.82
N ALA A 6 -10.70 11.35 -17.56
CA ALA A 6 -11.65 10.60 -16.74
C ALA A 6 -13.06 10.63 -17.35
N ILE A 7 -13.53 11.80 -17.82
CA ILE A 7 -14.83 11.92 -18.50
C ILE A 7 -14.87 11.08 -19.77
N ALA A 8 -13.82 11.11 -20.60
CA ALA A 8 -13.75 10.30 -21.81
C ALA A 8 -13.77 8.79 -21.50
N ALA A 9 -13.11 8.34 -20.42
CA ALA A 9 -13.12 6.94 -20.02
C ALA A 9 -14.52 6.43 -19.62
N ILE A 10 -15.39 7.30 -19.10
CA ILE A 10 -16.79 6.95 -18.75
C ILE A 10 -17.60 6.53 -20.00
N GLU A 11 -17.26 7.06 -21.19
CA GLU A 11 -17.92 6.65 -22.44
C GLU A 11 -17.72 5.17 -22.76
N HIS A 12 -16.70 4.53 -22.17
CA HIS A 12 -16.37 3.11 -22.33
C HIS A 12 -16.65 2.28 -21.07
N GLN A 13 -17.40 2.78 -20.10
CA GLN A 13 -17.64 2.10 -18.81
C GLN A 13 -18.30 0.71 -18.89
N TYR A 14 -18.89 0.37 -20.04
CA TYR A 14 -19.48 -0.94 -20.29
C TYR A 14 -18.42 -2.04 -20.56
N LEU A 15 -17.15 -1.64 -20.76
CA LEU A 15 -16.02 -2.54 -20.87
C LEU A 15 -15.37 -2.72 -19.50
N TYR A 16 -14.89 -3.93 -19.23
CA TYR A 16 -13.95 -4.10 -18.13
C TYR A 16 -12.65 -3.31 -18.42
N PRO A 17 -11.98 -2.80 -17.38
CA PRO A 17 -10.65 -2.22 -17.53
C PRO A 17 -9.66 -3.21 -18.15
N GLU A 18 -8.52 -2.69 -18.64
CA GLU A 18 -7.41 -3.53 -19.10
C GLU A 18 -7.03 -4.58 -18.05
N ASP A 19 -6.87 -5.82 -18.48
CA ASP A 19 -6.36 -6.89 -17.65
C ASP A 19 -5.03 -6.45 -17.02
N ASP A 20 -4.93 -6.57 -15.70
CA ASP A 20 -3.72 -6.27 -14.92
C ASP A 20 -3.18 -4.82 -15.07
N ASN A 21 -4.00 -3.90 -15.59
CA ASN A 21 -3.68 -2.46 -15.74
C ASN A 21 -2.34 -2.20 -16.43
N LEU A 22 -2.06 -2.93 -17.53
CA LEU A 22 -0.75 -2.93 -18.20
C LEU A 22 -0.26 -1.53 -18.57
N SER A 23 -1.13 -0.68 -19.14
CA SER A 23 -0.77 0.70 -19.52
C SER A 23 -0.36 1.56 -18.32
N LEU A 24 -1.11 1.48 -17.21
CA LEU A 24 -0.81 2.21 -15.98
C LEU A 24 0.52 1.74 -15.38
N ARG A 25 0.76 0.42 -15.34
CA ARG A 25 2.00 -0.15 -14.79
C ARG A 25 3.21 0.24 -15.63
N ALA A 26 3.10 0.26 -16.95
CA ALA A 26 4.16 0.76 -17.84
C ALA A 26 4.45 2.25 -17.59
N ALA A 27 3.42 3.09 -17.54
CA ALA A 27 3.60 4.51 -17.27
C ALA A 27 4.27 4.79 -15.91
N ALA A 28 3.90 4.04 -14.87
CA ALA A 28 4.54 4.13 -13.55
C ALA A 28 5.98 3.59 -13.55
N SER A 29 6.23 2.48 -14.26
CA SER A 29 7.58 1.91 -14.47
C SER A 29 8.54 2.96 -15.03
N ASP A 30 8.13 3.66 -16.10
CA ASP A 30 8.93 4.70 -16.75
C ASP A 30 9.09 5.94 -15.86
N ALA A 31 8.02 6.37 -15.18
CA ALA A 31 8.03 7.56 -14.34
C ALA A 31 8.92 7.41 -13.09
N TYR A 32 9.00 6.21 -12.51
CA TYR A 32 9.72 5.96 -11.26
C TYR A 32 11.02 5.17 -11.43
N GLY A 33 11.35 4.72 -12.65
CA GLY A 33 12.59 3.99 -12.94
C GLY A 33 12.64 2.57 -12.39
N PHE A 34 11.48 1.92 -12.22
CA PHE A 34 11.37 0.51 -11.81
C PHE A 34 11.03 -0.36 -13.02
N SER A 35 11.22 -1.68 -12.92
CA SER A 35 10.67 -2.60 -13.90
C SER A 35 9.16 -2.78 -13.71
N LYS A 36 8.42 -3.08 -14.79
CA LYS A 36 6.96 -3.33 -14.72
C LYS A 36 6.58 -4.44 -13.73
N ASP A 37 7.46 -5.42 -13.53
CA ASP A 37 7.23 -6.54 -12.60
C ASP A 37 7.39 -6.14 -11.13
N GLN A 38 7.95 -4.95 -10.86
CA GLN A 38 8.00 -4.33 -9.54
C GLN A 38 6.84 -3.35 -9.29
N VAL A 39 5.93 -3.18 -10.25
CA VAL A 39 4.77 -2.29 -10.13
C VAL A 39 3.49 -3.11 -10.02
N ILE A 40 2.71 -2.87 -8.96
CA ILE A 40 1.38 -3.45 -8.77
C ILE A 40 0.36 -2.31 -8.83
N ALA A 41 -0.66 -2.45 -9.66
CA ALA A 41 -1.83 -1.58 -9.64
C ALA A 41 -2.87 -2.13 -8.65
N GLY A 42 -3.50 -1.24 -7.88
CA GLY A 42 -4.56 -1.61 -6.94
C GLY A 42 -5.58 -0.50 -6.81
N ASN A 43 -6.73 -0.79 -6.20
CA ASN A 43 -7.81 0.19 -6.00
C ASN A 43 -7.53 1.14 -4.82
N GLY A 44 -6.38 1.82 -4.90
CA GLY A 44 -5.85 2.69 -3.85
C GLY A 44 -4.88 2.01 -2.90
N SER A 45 -4.12 2.82 -2.16
CA SER A 45 -3.06 2.35 -1.26
C SER A 45 -3.56 1.47 -0.11
N SER A 46 -4.80 1.67 0.34
CA SER A 46 -5.40 0.86 1.42
C SER A 46 -5.56 -0.61 1.03
N GLU A 47 -5.92 -0.89 -0.23
CA GLU A 47 -6.02 -2.27 -0.74
C GLU A 47 -4.64 -2.91 -0.80
N LEU A 48 -3.66 -2.19 -1.38
CA LEU A 48 -2.27 -2.65 -1.48
C LEU A 48 -1.66 -2.90 -0.09
N LEU A 49 -1.93 -2.04 0.89
CA LEU A 49 -1.48 -2.23 2.27
C LEU A 49 -2.13 -3.48 2.88
N GLY A 50 -3.42 -3.72 2.64
CA GLY A 50 -4.08 -4.95 3.04
C GLY A 50 -3.46 -6.21 2.43
N LEU A 51 -3.09 -6.16 1.14
CA LEU A 51 -2.38 -7.24 0.46
C LEU A 51 -1.01 -7.51 1.09
N ILE A 52 -0.24 -6.45 1.40
CA ILE A 52 1.05 -6.56 2.08
C ILE A 52 0.88 -7.25 3.44
N TYR A 53 -0.06 -6.79 4.26
CA TYR A 53 -0.32 -7.41 5.56
C TYR A 53 -0.67 -8.90 5.44
N ARG A 54 -1.51 -9.26 4.47
CA ARG A 54 -1.88 -10.67 4.23
C ARG A 54 -0.73 -11.51 3.66
N ALA A 55 0.15 -10.92 2.87
CA ALA A 55 1.26 -11.62 2.24
C ALA A 55 2.40 -11.92 3.24
N PHE A 56 2.57 -11.07 4.25
CA PHE A 56 3.73 -11.12 5.15
C PHE A 56 3.41 -11.49 6.60
N LEU A 57 2.14 -11.47 7.03
CA LEU A 57 1.78 -11.79 8.41
C LEU A 57 0.91 -13.05 8.50
N ALA A 58 1.23 -13.88 9.48
CA ALA A 58 0.43 -14.99 9.97
C ALA A 58 -0.08 -14.69 11.40
N PRO A 59 -1.11 -15.44 11.88
CA PRO A 59 -1.55 -15.31 13.26
C PRO A 59 -0.42 -15.54 14.26
N GLY A 60 -0.24 -14.61 15.20
CA GLY A 60 0.85 -14.62 16.18
C GLY A 60 2.12 -13.87 15.76
N ASP A 61 2.24 -13.46 14.50
CA ASP A 61 3.33 -12.57 14.07
C ASP A 61 3.21 -11.18 14.70
N ARG A 62 4.28 -10.40 14.64
CA ARG A 62 4.36 -9.07 15.21
C ARG A 62 4.64 -8.05 14.12
N VAL A 63 3.97 -6.90 14.18
CA VAL A 63 4.22 -5.77 13.29
C VAL A 63 4.28 -4.49 14.11
N ALA A 64 5.31 -3.68 13.85
CA ALA A 64 5.58 -2.46 14.60
C ALA A 64 5.36 -1.21 13.74
N MET A 65 4.87 -0.15 14.37
CA MET A 65 4.65 1.16 13.75
C MET A 65 5.04 2.28 14.72
N LEU A 66 5.62 3.35 14.20
CA LEU A 66 5.82 4.58 14.97
C LEU A 66 4.50 5.29 15.25
N SER A 67 4.39 5.89 16.43
CA SER A 67 3.24 6.68 16.86
C SER A 67 3.62 8.18 16.97
N PRO A 68 2.79 9.11 16.46
CA PRO A 68 1.52 8.84 15.76
C PRO A 68 1.77 8.28 14.35
N GLY A 69 0.97 7.28 13.98
CA GLY A 69 1.02 6.67 12.65
C GLY A 69 -0.37 6.44 12.08
N PHE A 70 -0.44 5.87 10.89
CA PHE A 70 -1.70 5.66 10.21
C PHE A 70 -2.51 4.53 10.89
N SER A 71 -3.62 4.90 11.54
CA SER A 71 -4.42 4.01 12.39
C SER A 71 -5.00 2.78 11.69
N PHE A 72 -5.05 2.77 10.36
CA PHE A 72 -5.48 1.61 9.58
C PHE A 72 -4.55 0.40 9.74
N ASN A 73 -3.25 0.61 9.97
CA ASN A 73 -2.27 -0.46 10.19
C ASN A 73 -2.63 -1.36 11.37
N ARG A 74 -3.13 -0.78 12.48
CA ARG A 74 -3.61 -1.54 13.64
C ARG A 74 -4.75 -2.47 13.26
N LYS A 75 -5.71 -1.97 12.48
CA LYS A 75 -6.85 -2.78 12.02
C LYS A 75 -6.38 -3.94 11.13
N LEU A 76 -5.46 -3.68 10.20
CA LEU A 76 -4.91 -4.71 9.32
C LEU A 76 -4.13 -5.78 10.09
N ALA A 77 -3.33 -5.41 11.09
CA ALA A 77 -2.63 -6.36 11.96
C ALA A 77 -3.60 -7.29 12.68
N MET A 78 -4.63 -6.71 13.31
CA MET A 78 -5.65 -7.46 14.03
C MET A 78 -6.43 -8.41 13.13
N LEU A 79 -6.73 -8.01 11.89
CA LEU A 79 -7.40 -8.87 10.91
C LEU A 79 -6.57 -10.10 10.52
N GLN A 80 -5.24 -10.02 10.60
CA GLN A 80 -4.34 -11.17 10.37
C GLN A 80 -4.06 -11.97 11.65
N GLY A 81 -4.63 -11.58 12.80
CA GLY A 81 -4.30 -12.19 14.09
C GLY A 81 -2.88 -11.88 14.58
N ALA A 82 -2.26 -10.81 14.05
CA ALA A 82 -0.93 -10.37 14.43
C ALA A 82 -0.98 -9.40 15.64
N GLU A 83 0.10 -9.40 16.43
CA GLU A 83 0.33 -8.42 17.49
C GLU A 83 0.78 -7.08 16.88
N PHE A 84 0.13 -5.98 17.28
CA PHE A 84 0.44 -4.64 16.82
C PHE A 84 1.20 -3.84 17.88
N LEU A 85 2.44 -3.45 17.58
CA LEU A 85 3.32 -2.70 18.47
C LEU A 85 3.37 -1.24 18.03
N GLU A 86 2.90 -0.33 18.89
CA GLU A 86 3.10 1.12 18.66
C GLU A 86 4.28 1.63 19.47
N ILE A 87 5.20 2.31 18.79
CA ILE A 87 6.43 2.84 19.39
C ILE A 87 6.38 4.36 19.29
N ALA A 88 6.36 5.05 20.42
CA ALA A 88 6.34 6.51 20.43
C ALA A 88 7.59 7.08 19.73
N SER A 89 7.38 7.98 18.77
CA SER A 89 8.48 8.72 18.14
C SER A 89 9.13 9.65 19.18
N SER A 90 10.43 9.53 19.39
CA SER A 90 11.18 10.49 20.20
C SER A 90 11.62 11.66 19.32
N GLU A 91 11.36 12.91 19.72
CA GLU A 91 11.70 14.12 18.95
C GLU A 91 13.21 14.30 18.66
N ALA A 92 14.08 13.55 19.33
CA ALA A 92 15.51 13.83 19.39
C ALA A 92 16.44 12.74 18.80
N HIS A 93 15.94 11.70 18.13
CA HIS A 93 16.78 10.59 17.65
C HIS A 93 16.44 10.15 16.21
N PRO A 94 17.40 9.56 15.47
CA PRO A 94 17.08 8.79 14.27
C PRO A 94 16.09 7.67 14.62
N LEU A 95 15.35 7.19 13.61
CA LEU A 95 14.35 6.12 13.73
C LEU A 95 14.81 5.04 14.74
N PRO A 96 13.98 4.65 15.74
CA PRO A 96 14.40 3.70 16.78
C PRO A 96 14.43 2.27 16.23
N ILE A 97 15.37 1.99 15.32
CA ILE A 97 15.47 0.71 14.58
C ILE A 97 15.55 -0.48 15.53
N GLU A 98 16.30 -0.37 16.62
CA GLU A 98 16.43 -1.44 17.63
C GLU A 98 15.10 -1.82 18.29
N LYS A 99 14.13 -0.91 18.32
CA LYS A 99 12.79 -1.21 18.86
C LYS A 99 11.84 -1.79 17.81
N LEU A 100 12.20 -1.69 16.52
CA LEU A 100 11.41 -2.14 15.37
C LEU A 100 11.78 -3.55 14.89
N LEU A 101 12.92 -4.10 15.33
CA LEU A 101 13.43 -5.44 15.03
C LEU A 101 13.26 -6.38 16.23
#